data_AF-A0A0N0ASU4-F1
#
_entry.id   AF-A0A0N0ASU4-F1
#
_cell.length_a   1.000
_cell.length_b   1.000
_cell.length_c   1.000
_cell.angle_alpha   90.00
_cell.angle_beta   90.00
_cell.angle_gamma   90.00
#
_symmetry.space_group_name_H-M   'P 1'
#
loop_
_entity.id
_entity.type
_entity.pdbx_description
1 polymer ?
#
loop_
_entity_poly.entity_id
_entity_poly.type
_entity_poly.pdbx_seq_one_letter_code
_entity_poly.pdbx_strand_id
1 'polypeptide(L)'
;MIRPFEDSIAAAGRTDLYAVIGVGVKISSTLRTGLIPDVVLMDRIPAGASFPAEALVLAVEVWSPGNTRNEREAKMVAYAAAGVPFLWTISRKGNDPGLELTAHRLHDDRYLVENTVKSAGPTTVTAAPVPVTLDLADLVF
;
A
#
# COMPACT_ATOMS: atom_id res chain seq x y z
N MET A 1 -0.76 13.66 -1.72
CA MET A 1 -0.53 12.23 -1.45
C MET A 1 -1.73 11.36 -1.86
N ILE A 2 -2.95 11.63 -1.37
CA ILE A 2 -4.09 10.72 -1.59
C ILE A 2 -4.80 10.87 -2.95
N ARG A 3 -4.87 12.11 -3.49
CA ARG A 3 -5.59 12.41 -4.74
C ARG A 3 -5.18 11.53 -5.93
N PRO A 4 -3.89 11.33 -6.25
CA PRO A 4 -3.51 10.43 -7.34
C PRO A 4 -4.06 9.01 -7.18
N PHE A 5 -4.11 8.50 -5.94
CA PHE A 5 -4.71 7.19 -5.67
C PHE A 5 -6.22 7.22 -5.88
N GLU A 6 -6.92 8.20 -5.29
CA GLU A 6 -8.38 8.35 -5.43
C GLU A 6 -8.79 8.51 -6.91
N ASP A 7 -8.08 9.35 -7.65
CA ASP A 7 -8.32 9.63 -9.07
C ASP A 7 -8.10 8.38 -9.92
N SER A 8 -7.01 7.64 -9.70
CA SER A 8 -6.73 6.39 -10.42
C SER A 8 -7.74 5.29 -10.10
N ILE A 9 -8.24 5.23 -8.86
CA ILE A 9 -9.26 4.25 -8.44
C ILE A 9 -10.63 4.59 -9.03
N ALA A 10 -11.01 5.88 -9.00
CA ALA A 10 -12.23 6.37 -9.62
C ALA A 10 -12.20 6.13 -11.15
N ALA A 11 -11.06 6.37 -11.80
CA ALA A 11 -10.85 6.07 -13.21
C ALA A 11 -10.95 4.57 -13.53
N ALA A 12 -10.63 3.69 -12.58
CA ALA A 12 -10.84 2.24 -12.68
C ALA A 12 -12.31 1.82 -12.43
N GLY A 13 -13.22 2.78 -12.26
CA GLY A 13 -14.67 2.55 -12.13
C GLY A 13 -15.12 2.10 -10.73
N ARG A 14 -14.25 2.20 -9.71
CA ARG A 14 -14.60 1.88 -8.32
C ARG A 14 -14.95 3.16 -7.55
N THR A 15 -16.16 3.19 -7.02
CA THR A 15 -16.68 4.31 -6.18
C THR A 15 -16.92 3.89 -4.72
N ASP A 16 -16.70 2.62 -4.43
CA ASP A 16 -16.86 1.94 -3.15
C ASP A 16 -15.51 1.66 -2.46
N LEU A 17 -14.42 2.21 -3.00
CA LEU A 17 -13.09 2.11 -2.44
C LEU A 17 -12.66 3.47 -1.87
N TYR A 18 -12.14 3.46 -0.64
CA TYR A 18 -11.81 4.66 0.12
C TYR A 18 -10.33 4.67 0.48
N ALA A 19 -9.59 5.65 -0.03
CA ALA A 19 -8.21 5.87 0.36
C ALA A 19 -8.17 6.63 1.69
N VAL A 20 -7.30 6.22 2.62
CA VAL A 20 -7.10 6.91 3.90
C VAL A 20 -5.60 6.99 4.22
N ILE A 21 -5.15 8.10 4.79
CA ILE A 21 -3.73 8.34 5.12
C ILE A 21 -3.46 8.28 6.62
N GLY A 22 -2.30 7.74 7.00
CA GLY A 22 -1.77 7.85 8.37
C GLY A 22 -2.68 7.28 9.47
N VAL A 23 -3.41 6.21 9.17
CA VAL A 23 -4.36 5.59 10.11
C VAL A 23 -3.79 4.35 10.78
N GLY A 24 -4.17 4.12 12.04
CA GLY A 24 -3.77 2.93 12.76
C GLY A 24 -4.48 1.68 12.23
N VAL A 25 -3.72 0.65 11.89
CA VAL A 25 -4.22 -0.65 11.47
C VAL A 25 -3.92 -1.67 12.56
N LYS A 26 -4.95 -2.34 13.06
CA LYS A 26 -4.84 -3.39 14.07
C LYS A 26 -4.43 -4.68 13.37
N ILE A 27 -3.15 -5.06 13.49
CA ILE A 27 -2.59 -6.27 12.89
C ILE A 27 -2.91 -7.50 13.73
N SER A 28 -2.74 -7.39 15.04
CA SER A 28 -3.07 -8.47 15.96
C SER A 28 -3.66 -7.89 17.23
N SER A 29 -4.93 -8.21 17.48
CA SER A 29 -5.60 -7.89 18.74
C SER A 29 -4.96 -8.64 19.91
N THR A 30 -4.65 -9.92 19.72
CA THR A 30 -4.00 -10.80 20.71
C THR A 30 -2.61 -10.30 21.09
N LEU A 31 -1.77 -9.95 20.11
CA LEU A 31 -0.41 -9.48 20.35
C LEU A 31 -0.31 -7.96 20.55
N ARG A 32 -1.46 -7.26 20.52
CA ARG A 32 -1.55 -5.78 20.58
C ARG A 32 -0.59 -5.08 19.62
N THR A 33 -0.43 -5.65 18.43
CA THR A 33 0.43 -5.12 17.38
C THR A 33 -0.42 -4.28 16.44
N GLY A 34 0.01 -3.04 16.20
CA GLY A 34 -0.58 -2.15 15.21
C GLY A 34 0.48 -1.53 14.32
N LEU A 35 0.10 -1.22 13.08
CA LEU A 35 0.93 -0.49 12.12
C LEU A 35 0.24 0.81 11.71
N ILE A 36 1.01 1.76 11.22
CA ILE A 36 0.50 3.00 10.62
C ILE A 36 1.09 3.05 9.21
N PRO A 37 0.41 2.48 8.20
CA PRO A 37 0.77 2.67 6.80
C PRO A 37 0.58 4.12 6.36
N ASP A 38 1.31 4.52 5.31
CA ASP A 38 1.19 5.85 4.72
C ASP A 38 -0.16 6.04 4.03
N VAL A 39 -0.61 5.02 3.30
CA VAL A 39 -1.94 4.97 2.68
C VAL A 39 -2.56 3.59 2.87
N VAL A 40 -3.87 3.55 3.11
CA VAL A 40 -4.68 2.34 3.00
C VAL A 40 -5.78 2.54 1.99
N LEU A 41 -6.20 1.46 1.35
CA LEU A 41 -7.44 1.40 0.60
C LEU A 41 -8.40 0.44 1.29
N MET A 42 -9.64 0.88 1.48
CA MET A 42 -10.69 0.13 2.16
C MET A 42 -11.91 -0.05 1.27
N ASP A 43 -12.63 -1.14 1.46
CA ASP A 43 -13.90 -1.48 0.76
C ASP A 43 -15.16 -1.07 1.53
N ARG A 44 -14.97 -0.24 2.57
CA ARG A 44 -16.03 0.22 3.46
C ARG A 44 -15.77 1.65 3.88
N ILE A 45 -16.84 2.37 4.18
CA ILE A 45 -16.76 3.77 4.59
C ILE A 45 -15.88 3.89 5.84
N PRO A 46 -14.79 4.68 5.80
CA PRO A 46 -13.90 4.85 6.94
C PRO A 46 -14.60 5.65 8.04
N ALA A 47 -14.82 5.00 9.19
CA ALA A 47 -15.37 5.62 10.38
C ALA A 47 -14.45 5.35 11.59
N GLY A 48 -13.77 6.39 12.07
CA GLY A 48 -12.87 6.33 13.23
C GLY A 48 -11.40 6.55 12.89
N ALA A 49 -10.53 6.39 13.91
CA ALA A 49 -9.09 6.66 13.82
C ALA A 49 -8.22 5.41 13.66
N SER A 50 -8.82 4.21 13.75
CA SER A 50 -8.12 2.95 13.53
C SER A 50 -9.03 1.87 12.97
N PHE A 51 -8.48 0.98 12.16
CA PHE A 51 -9.22 -0.03 11.42
C PHE A 51 -8.63 -1.43 11.67
N PRO A 52 -9.46 -2.48 11.63
CA PRO A 52 -8.95 -3.85 11.59
C PRO A 52 -8.26 -4.11 10.25
N ALA A 53 -7.29 -5.03 10.22
CA ALA A 53 -6.61 -5.40 8.98
C ALA A 53 -7.59 -5.94 7.91
N GLU A 54 -8.64 -6.65 8.33
CA GLU A 54 -9.69 -7.18 7.43
C GLU A 54 -10.54 -6.09 6.74
N ALA A 55 -10.38 -4.82 7.09
CA ALA A 55 -10.99 -3.70 6.38
C ALA A 55 -10.14 -3.19 5.21
N LEU A 56 -8.88 -3.60 5.14
CA LEU A 56 -7.95 -3.18 4.09
C LEU A 56 -8.04 -4.12 2.90
N VAL A 57 -8.15 -3.52 1.72
CA VAL A 57 -7.91 -4.23 0.45
C VAL A 57 -6.50 -3.97 -0.08
N LEU A 58 -5.88 -2.85 0.28
CA LEU A 58 -4.48 -2.53 -0.05
C LEU A 58 -3.83 -1.71 1.09
N ALA A 59 -2.60 -2.03 1.44
CA ALA A 59 -1.72 -1.17 2.23
C ALA A 59 -0.61 -0.59 1.33
N VAL A 60 -0.23 0.67 1.55
CA VAL A 60 0.88 1.33 0.88
C VAL A 60 1.85 1.84 1.93
N GLU A 61 3.13 1.53 1.72
CA GLU A 61 4.22 1.96 2.58
C GLU A 61 5.29 2.68 1.78
N VAL A 62 5.80 3.79 2.32
CA VAL A 62 6.87 4.59 1.74
C VAL A 62 8.12 4.41 2.60
N TRP A 63 9.11 3.71 2.05
CA TRP A 63 10.37 3.45 2.73
C TRP A 63 11.29 4.66 2.70
N SER A 64 11.57 5.20 3.89
CA SER A 64 12.61 6.18 4.09
C SER A 64 14.00 5.51 4.16
N PRO A 65 15.09 6.24 3.87
CA PRO A 65 16.46 5.74 4.06
C PRO A 65 16.73 5.22 5.48
N GLY A 66 16.04 5.77 6.49
CA GLY A 66 16.18 5.38 7.89
C GLY A 66 15.51 4.05 8.25
N ASN A 67 14.56 3.54 7.43
CA ASN A 67 13.93 2.26 7.70
C ASN A 67 14.91 1.12 7.44
N THR A 68 15.24 0.38 8.48
CA THR A 68 16.11 -0.80 8.38
C THR A 68 15.44 -1.91 7.58
N ARG A 69 16.24 -2.82 7.03
CA ARG A 69 15.73 -4.01 6.32
C ARG A 69 14.80 -4.83 7.22
N ASN A 70 15.18 -5.04 8.48
CA ASN A 70 14.41 -5.83 9.44
C ASN A 70 13.05 -5.20 9.75
N GLU A 71 12.97 -3.87 9.88
CA GLU A 71 11.69 -3.16 10.10
C GLU A 71 10.76 -3.31 8.88
N ARG A 72 11.29 -3.19 7.67
CA ARG A 72 10.51 -3.38 6.44
C ARG A 72 9.98 -4.81 6.35
N GLU A 73 10.83 -5.81 6.59
CA GLU A 73 10.44 -7.23 6.58
C GLU A 73 9.41 -7.54 7.66
N ALA A 74 9.58 -7.01 8.88
CA ALA A 74 8.62 -7.20 9.97
C ALA A 74 7.23 -6.63 9.61
N LYS A 75 7.18 -5.44 9.00
CA LYS A 75 5.93 -4.86 8.50
C LYS A 75 5.27 -5.74 7.42
N MET A 76 6.05 -6.20 6.44
CA MET A 76 5.53 -7.07 5.37
C MET A 76 4.95 -8.38 5.92
N VAL A 77 5.67 -9.04 6.84
CA VAL A 77 5.19 -10.27 7.49
C VAL A 77 3.93 -10.01 8.31
N ALA A 78 3.87 -8.88 9.01
CA ALA A 78 2.69 -8.48 9.78
C ALA A 78 1.44 -8.31 8.90
N TYR A 79 1.55 -7.61 7.76
CA TYR A 79 0.43 -7.46 6.83
C TYR A 79 -0.01 -8.78 6.21
N ALA A 80 0.94 -9.63 5.82
CA ALA A 80 0.65 -10.95 5.25
C ALA A 80 -0.06 -11.86 6.27
N ALA A 81 0.44 -11.92 7.50
CA ALA A 81 -0.17 -12.67 8.59
C ALA A 81 -1.58 -12.17 8.95
N ALA A 82 -1.84 -10.87 8.75
CA ALA A 82 -3.15 -10.27 8.95
C ALA A 82 -4.08 -10.39 7.71
N GLY A 83 -3.62 -11.03 6.63
CA GLY A 83 -4.44 -11.32 5.45
C GLY A 83 -4.67 -10.14 4.52
N VAL A 84 -3.87 -9.06 4.60
CA VAL A 84 -4.05 -7.89 3.72
C VAL A 84 -3.74 -8.30 2.27
N PRO A 85 -4.70 -8.21 1.33
CA PRO A 85 -4.56 -8.83 0.01
C PRO A 85 -3.43 -8.26 -0.85
N PHE A 86 -3.19 -6.95 -0.75
CA PHE A 86 -2.19 -6.24 -1.54
C PHE A 86 -1.31 -5.36 -0.65
N LEU A 87 -0.02 -5.32 -0.98
CA LEU A 87 0.94 -4.40 -0.37
C LEU A 87 1.74 -3.70 -1.47
N TRP A 88 1.68 -2.37 -1.51
CA TRP A 88 2.58 -1.57 -2.33
C TRP A 88 3.67 -0.99 -1.47
N THR A 89 4.91 -1.10 -1.93
CA THR A 89 6.04 -0.46 -1.29
C THR A 89 6.69 0.52 -2.24
N ILE A 90 6.94 1.74 -1.78
CA ILE A 90 7.53 2.81 -2.56
C ILE A 90 8.86 3.20 -1.92
N SER A 91 9.91 3.32 -2.69
CA SER A 91 11.23 3.71 -2.16
C SER A 91 12.03 4.53 -3.16
N ARG A 92 12.97 5.33 -2.65
CA ARG A 92 14.03 5.95 -3.45
C ARG A 92 15.25 5.03 -3.42
N LYS A 93 15.78 4.64 -4.58
CA LYS A 93 16.92 3.72 -4.66
C LYS A 93 18.24 4.49 -4.74
N GLY A 94 19.00 4.50 -3.66
CA GLY A 94 20.31 5.16 -3.62
C GLY A 94 20.19 6.68 -3.83
N ASN A 95 21.03 7.23 -4.69
CA ASN A 95 21.03 8.67 -5.04
C ASN A 95 20.16 8.99 -6.27
N ASP A 96 19.38 8.04 -6.78
CA ASP A 96 18.47 8.27 -7.90
C ASP A 96 17.27 9.12 -7.43
N PRO A 97 16.93 10.23 -8.12
CA PRO A 97 15.73 10.99 -7.80
C PRO A 97 14.42 10.21 -8.06
N GLY A 98 14.46 9.13 -8.84
CA GLY A 98 13.29 8.34 -9.21
C GLY A 98 12.71 7.51 -8.06
N LEU A 99 11.38 7.39 -8.05
CA LEU A 99 10.66 6.47 -7.17
C LEU A 99 10.61 5.07 -7.81
N GLU A 100 10.71 4.04 -6.97
CA GLU A 100 10.43 2.65 -7.33
C GLU A 100 9.22 2.17 -6.54
N LEU A 101 8.18 1.71 -7.25
CA LEU A 101 7.01 1.05 -6.66
C LEU A 101 7.11 -0.45 -6.92
N THR A 102 7.00 -1.24 -5.85
CA THR A 102 6.87 -2.70 -5.92
C THR A 102 5.49 -3.08 -5.39
N ALA A 103 4.68 -3.70 -6.25
CA ALA A 103 3.33 -4.11 -5.95
C ALA A 103 3.30 -5.62 -5.68
N HIS A 104 2.79 -5.98 -4.51
CA HIS A 104 2.76 -7.35 -4.03
C HIS A 104 1.32 -7.85 -3.89
N ARG A 105 1.10 -9.11 -4.25
CA ARG A 105 -0.13 -9.85 -3.98
C ARG A 105 0.12 -10.90 -2.92
N LEU A 106 -0.78 -11.01 -1.95
CA LEU A 106 -0.76 -12.09 -0.97
C LEU A 106 -1.07 -13.43 -1.65
N HIS A 107 -0.21 -14.41 -1.44
CA HIS A 107 -0.41 -15.79 -1.85
C HIS A 107 -0.10 -16.70 -0.66
N ASP A 108 -1.12 -17.40 -0.18
CA ASP A 108 -1.11 -18.10 1.11
C ASP A 108 -0.73 -17.15 2.26
N ASP A 109 0.47 -17.30 2.81
CA ASP A 109 0.99 -16.59 3.98
C ASP A 109 2.10 -15.57 3.63
N ARG A 110 2.36 -15.34 2.34
CA ARG A 110 3.46 -14.49 1.89
C ARG A 110 3.12 -13.63 0.68
N TYR A 111 3.83 -12.52 0.57
CA TYR A 111 3.72 -11.62 -0.57
C TYR A 111 4.58 -12.09 -1.75
N LEU A 112 3.96 -12.13 -2.94
CA LEU A 112 4.65 -12.28 -4.22
C LEU A 112 4.68 -10.94 -4.95
N VAL A 113 5.83 -10.57 -5.52
CA VAL A 113 5.95 -9.40 -6.39
C VAL A 113 5.25 -9.70 -7.70
N GLU A 114 4.29 -8.86 -8.08
CA GLU A 114 3.58 -8.99 -9.36
C GLU A 114 3.87 -7.81 -10.30
N ASN A 115 4.08 -6.60 -9.77
CA ASN A 115 4.53 -5.47 -10.58
C ASN A 115 5.72 -4.76 -9.92
N THR A 116 6.64 -4.25 -10.75
CA THR A 116 7.68 -3.30 -10.35
C THR A 116 7.69 -2.16 -11.36
N VAL A 117 7.50 -0.93 -10.86
CA VAL A 117 7.43 0.29 -11.67
C VAL A 117 8.59 1.19 -11.29
N LYS A 118 9.36 1.62 -12.30
CA LYS A 118 10.56 2.48 -12.16
C LYS A 118 10.58 3.65 -13.14
N SER A 119 9.75 3.59 -14.18
CA SER A 119 9.70 4.59 -15.24
C SER A 119 8.80 5.75 -14.83
N ALA A 120 9.14 6.94 -15.33
CA ALA A 120 8.17 8.02 -15.46
C ALA A 120 7.14 7.66 -16.54
N GLY A 121 5.88 8.05 -16.34
CA GLY A 121 4.78 7.79 -17.26
C GLY A 121 3.70 6.88 -16.67
N PRO A 122 2.45 6.99 -17.16
CA PRO A 122 1.33 6.16 -16.69
C PRO A 122 1.62 4.66 -16.86
N THR A 123 1.52 3.92 -15.77
CA THR A 123 1.73 2.47 -15.71
C THR A 123 0.57 1.79 -15.00
N THR A 124 0.08 0.67 -15.54
CA THR A 124 -0.97 -0.12 -14.92
C THR A 124 -0.39 -1.14 -13.94
N VAL A 125 -0.82 -1.05 -12.68
CA VAL A 125 -0.50 -1.97 -11.60
C VAL A 125 -1.68 -2.93 -11.40
N THR A 126 -1.42 -4.24 -11.50
CA THR A 126 -2.43 -5.31 -11.43
C THR A 126 -2.54 -5.95 -10.05
N ALA A 127 -1.50 -5.82 -9.21
CA ALA A 127 -1.51 -6.24 -7.82
C ALA A 127 -2.31 -5.25 -6.95
N ALA A 128 -3.60 -5.15 -7.23
CA ALA A 128 -4.54 -4.20 -6.65
C ALA A 128 -5.96 -4.79 -6.69
N PRO A 129 -6.92 -4.24 -5.92
CA PRO A 129 -8.31 -4.73 -5.93
C PRO A 129 -8.98 -4.59 -7.30
N VAL A 130 -8.50 -3.67 -8.13
CA VAL A 130 -8.76 -3.54 -9.56
C VAL A 130 -7.46 -3.07 -10.23
N PRO A 131 -7.23 -3.30 -11.53
CA PRO A 131 -6.10 -2.68 -12.21
C PRO A 131 -6.12 -1.16 -12.05
N VAL A 132 -5.03 -0.58 -11.55
CA VAL A 132 -4.89 0.86 -11.30
C VAL A 132 -3.81 1.43 -12.20
N THR A 133 -4.13 2.43 -13.02
CA THR A 133 -3.14 3.14 -13.82
C THR A 133 -2.71 4.41 -13.08
N LEU A 134 -1.40 4.56 -12.83
CA LEU A 134 -0.84 5.74 -12.17
C LEU A 134 0.52 6.12 -12.78
N ASP A 135 0.89 7.39 -12.67
CA ASP A 135 2.25 7.85 -12.92
C ASP A 135 2.97 8.04 -11.59
N LEU A 136 4.17 7.49 -11.45
CA LEU A 136 4.97 7.69 -10.23
C LEU A 136 5.38 9.16 -10.06
N ALA A 137 5.44 9.95 -11.14
CA ALA A 137 5.73 11.38 -11.07
C ALA A 137 4.62 12.19 -10.36
N ASP A 138 3.39 11.68 -10.32
CA ASP A 138 2.26 12.33 -9.64
C ASP A 138 2.27 12.07 -8.12
N LEU A 139 3.09 11.12 -7.67
CA LEU A 139 3.22 10.78 -6.26
C LEU A 139 4.22 11.72 -5.57
N VAL A 140 3.68 12.73 -4.89
CA VAL A 140 4.48 13.70 -4.11
C VAL A 140 4.62 13.22 -2.65
N PHE A 141 5.86 12.95 -2.21
CA PHE A 141 6.26 12.52 -0.85
C PHE A 141 7.36 13.40 -0.27
#